data_AF-A0A5J5IRQ1-F1
#
_entry.id   AF-A0A5J5IRQ1-F1
#
_cell.length_a   1.000
_cell.length_b   1.000
_cell.length_c   1.000
_cell.angle_alpha   90.00
_cell.angle_beta   90.00
_cell.angle_gamma   90.00
#
_symmetry.space_group_name_H-M   'P 1'
#
loop_
_entity.id
_entity.type
_entity.pdbx_description
1 polymer ?
#
loop_
_entity_poly.entity_id
_entity_poly.type
_entity_poly.pdbx_seq_one_letter_code
_entity_poly.pdbx_strand_id
1 'polypeptide(L)'
;MRSIEVSQAIAAMVGGSGAGGLDSGMLLIVTILQVIIGAGIYVWLALALSAVFRKTGIAPWKAWVPVLNMWELFALAGMRPWWSVVLAGGAVLVAIVTGVITGALAGAALAAGFSGDASGALAAVTASVVVPGLIWLAFAAFAVVVHAKMLARLGRGFGLGRGFVVLGVLLFPAWASIVGWGAPRWIGPRRDQEPALFGDVAEPARPAADRAAGAPVAPTAAPPAAPGVPASAAFAPAPFGGGAAPTADAAPPAPASSAANPWAPPPPPAYAAPSAPAPSPQPQPHPPAAAPAQQPAPVAHPAAASVAGIPAASDELDERTVLAARRAPAATLRLPGGQTVALTGDAVVLGRNPLAPDDAPAAQVVSVDDATRTVSKTHALLRRTPQGWTITDLASTNGVFVGESEDEVTGTAPVSGLFHLGDAELAISEA
;
A
#
# COMPACT_ATOMS: atom_id res chain seq x y z
N MET A 1 -15.42 -5.65 66.74
CA MET A 1 -16.61 -5.08 66.08
C MET A 1 -16.28 -3.95 65.10
N ARG A 2 -15.38 -2.99 65.41
CA ARG A 2 -15.00 -1.89 64.50
C ARG A 2 -14.24 -2.27 63.21
N SER A 3 -13.58 -3.42 63.14
CA SER A 3 -12.78 -3.84 61.97
C SER A 3 -13.62 -4.39 60.81
N ILE A 4 -14.83 -4.89 61.09
CA ILE A 4 -15.73 -5.45 60.08
C ILE A 4 -16.45 -4.33 59.32
N GLU A 5 -16.74 -3.21 59.99
CA GLU A 5 -17.39 -2.06 59.33
C GLU A 5 -16.46 -1.36 58.33
N VAL A 6 -15.15 -1.30 58.61
CA VAL A 6 -14.18 -0.69 57.70
C VAL A 6 -13.96 -1.55 56.45
N SER A 7 -13.93 -2.88 56.59
CA SER A 7 -13.80 -3.77 55.42
C SER A 7 -15.06 -3.75 54.55
N GLN A 8 -16.25 -3.65 55.15
CA GLN A 8 -17.50 -3.50 54.40
C GLN A 8 -17.65 -2.12 53.75
N ALA A 9 -17.16 -1.05 54.39
CA ALA A 9 -17.14 0.29 53.81
C ALA A 9 -16.19 0.40 52.61
N ILE A 10 -15.02 -0.24 52.67
CA ILE A 10 -14.07 -0.30 51.55
C ILE A 10 -14.65 -1.16 50.41
N ALA A 11 -15.31 -2.28 50.72
CA ALA A 11 -16.00 -3.10 49.72
C ALA A 11 -17.16 -2.35 49.03
N ALA A 12 -17.90 -1.53 49.77
CA ALA A 12 -18.99 -0.70 49.23
C ALA A 12 -18.48 0.50 48.40
N MET A 13 -17.28 1.02 48.66
CA MET A 13 -16.66 2.06 47.83
C MET A 13 -16.04 1.53 46.54
N VAL A 14 -15.55 0.28 46.53
CA VAL A 14 -15.02 -0.37 45.32
C VAL A 14 -16.15 -1.00 44.49
N GLY A 15 -17.20 -1.51 45.12
CA GLY A 15 -18.39 -2.03 44.48
C GLY A 15 -19.52 -1.03 44.54
N GLY A 16 -19.57 -0.10 43.57
CA GLY A 16 -20.63 0.90 43.44
C GLY A 16 -22.01 0.31 43.70
N SER A 17 -22.59 0.67 44.84
CA SER A 17 -23.92 0.25 45.26
C SER A 17 -24.98 1.04 44.50
N GLY A 18 -25.58 0.41 43.50
CA GLY A 18 -26.76 0.92 42.78
C GLY A 18 -27.48 -0.18 42.01
N ALA A 19 -28.50 -0.78 42.65
CA ALA A 19 -29.54 -1.64 42.08
C ALA A 19 -29.10 -2.99 41.44
N GLY A 20 -29.29 -4.08 42.18
CA GLY A 20 -29.14 -5.46 41.71
C GLY A 20 -27.74 -6.02 41.98
N GLY A 21 -27.48 -6.45 43.21
CA GLY A 21 -26.22 -7.09 43.57
C GLY A 21 -26.01 -8.32 42.69
N LEU A 22 -25.10 -8.21 41.73
CA LEU A 22 -24.68 -9.35 40.94
C LEU A 22 -24.07 -10.35 41.93
N ASP A 23 -24.64 -11.56 42.03
CA ASP A 23 -24.08 -12.59 42.90
C ASP A 23 -22.60 -12.82 42.53
N SER A 24 -21.78 -13.21 43.51
CA SER A 24 -20.34 -13.41 43.26
C SER A 24 -20.08 -14.41 42.13
N GLY A 25 -21.03 -15.34 41.90
CA GLY A 25 -21.04 -16.26 40.77
C GLY A 25 -21.20 -15.54 39.42
N MET A 26 -22.13 -14.59 39.30
CA MET A 26 -22.36 -13.79 38.10
C MET A 26 -21.20 -12.84 37.82
N LEU A 27 -20.60 -12.21 38.84
CA LEU A 27 -19.37 -11.43 38.64
C LEU A 27 -18.23 -12.29 38.08
N LEU A 28 -18.06 -13.51 38.59
CA LEU A 28 -17.08 -14.47 38.06
C LEU A 28 -17.42 -14.86 36.61
N ILE A 29 -18.68 -15.18 36.32
CA ILE A 29 -19.14 -15.54 34.96
C ILE A 29 -18.90 -14.39 33.99
N VAL A 30 -19.26 -13.16 34.36
CA VAL A 30 -19.05 -11.96 33.53
C VAL A 30 -17.56 -11.74 33.28
N THR A 31 -16.72 -11.89 34.31
CA THR A 31 -15.27 -11.75 34.18
C THR A 31 -14.69 -12.81 33.25
N ILE A 32 -15.08 -14.09 33.43
CA ILE A 32 -14.65 -15.19 32.55
C ILE A 32 -15.09 -14.94 31.11
N LEU A 33 -16.35 -14.55 30.91
CA LEU A 33 -16.89 -14.23 29.59
C LEU A 33 -16.10 -13.09 28.93
N GLN A 34 -15.77 -12.04 29.68
CA GLN A 34 -14.98 -10.91 29.18
C GLN A 34 -13.55 -11.32 28.80
N VAL A 35 -12.91 -12.19 29.59
CA VAL A 35 -11.58 -12.76 29.27
C VAL A 35 -11.66 -13.62 28.01
N ILE A 36 -12.68 -14.48 27.88
CA ILE A 36 -12.88 -15.32 26.69
C ILE A 36 -13.11 -14.46 25.45
N ILE A 37 -13.98 -13.45 25.52
CA ILE A 37 -14.24 -12.52 24.42
C ILE A 37 -12.96 -11.78 24.04
N GLY A 38 -12.23 -11.25 25.04
CA GLY A 38 -10.95 -10.56 24.81
C GLY A 38 -9.91 -11.44 24.14
N ALA A 39 -9.75 -12.69 24.61
CA ALA A 39 -8.86 -13.68 24.01
C ALA A 39 -9.30 -14.04 22.59
N GLY A 40 -10.60 -14.19 22.35
CA GLY A 40 -11.16 -14.43 21.02
C GLY A 40 -10.87 -13.30 20.04
N ILE A 41 -11.09 -12.04 20.45
CA ILE A 41 -10.76 -10.85 19.65
C ILE A 41 -9.26 -10.77 19.38
N TYR A 42 -8.43 -11.07 20.39
CA TYR A 42 -6.98 -11.07 20.25
C TYR A 42 -6.50 -12.11 19.23
N VAL A 43 -6.95 -13.37 19.35
CA VAL A 43 -6.61 -14.44 18.41
C VAL A 43 -7.10 -14.10 17.01
N TRP A 44 -8.33 -13.60 16.88
CA TRP A 44 -8.89 -13.18 15.60
C TRP A 44 -8.03 -12.08 14.95
N LEU A 45 -7.67 -11.04 15.69
CA LEU A 45 -6.81 -9.96 15.20
C LEU A 45 -5.42 -10.47 14.82
N ALA A 46 -4.81 -11.32 15.63
CA ALA A 46 -3.49 -11.90 15.35
C ALA A 46 -3.51 -12.76 14.07
N LEU A 47 -4.56 -13.53 13.84
CA LEU A 47 -4.76 -14.30 12.61
C LEU A 47 -4.98 -13.40 11.40
N ALA A 48 -5.76 -12.33 11.54
CA ALA A 48 -6.00 -11.34 10.49
C ALA A 48 -4.70 -10.65 10.09
N LEU A 49 -3.93 -10.15 11.06
CA LEU A 49 -2.63 -9.52 10.83
C LEU A 49 -1.60 -10.52 10.28
N SER A 50 -1.63 -11.78 10.72
CA SER A 50 -0.80 -12.84 10.13
C SER A 50 -1.07 -12.97 8.63
N ALA A 51 -2.33 -12.84 8.20
CA ALA A 51 -2.70 -12.85 6.79
C ALA A 51 -2.22 -11.61 6.03
N VAL A 52 -2.31 -10.43 6.65
CA VAL A 52 -1.74 -9.18 6.10
C VAL A 52 -0.22 -9.34 5.91
N PHE A 53 0.50 -9.83 6.91
CA PHE A 53 1.95 -10.00 6.86
C PHE A 53 2.40 -11.01 5.80
N ARG A 54 1.64 -12.10 5.60
CA ARG A 54 1.90 -13.03 4.48
C ARG A 54 1.85 -12.32 3.12
N LYS A 55 0.91 -11.38 2.93
CA LYS A 55 0.78 -10.62 1.68
C LYS A 55 1.93 -9.63 1.44
N THR A 56 2.58 -9.18 2.51
CA THR A 56 3.67 -8.18 2.44
C THR A 56 5.06 -8.81 2.57
N GLY A 57 5.17 -10.14 2.67
CA GLY A 57 6.44 -10.85 2.84
C GLY A 57 7.00 -10.80 4.27
N ILE A 58 6.23 -10.36 5.26
CA ILE A 58 6.64 -10.32 6.67
C ILE A 58 6.34 -11.66 7.34
N ALA A 59 7.22 -12.09 8.24
CA ALA A 59 7.05 -13.31 9.01
C ALA A 59 5.73 -13.27 9.84
N PRO A 60 4.80 -14.22 9.66
CA PRO A 60 3.45 -14.14 10.24
C PRO A 60 3.42 -14.17 11.77
N TRP A 61 4.37 -14.85 12.41
CA TRP A 61 4.44 -14.95 13.87
C TRP A 61 4.56 -13.58 14.54
N LYS A 62 5.11 -12.57 13.85
CA LYS A 62 5.24 -11.20 14.38
C LYS A 62 3.88 -10.57 14.70
N ALA A 63 2.80 -11.02 14.06
CA ALA A 63 1.44 -10.55 14.33
C ALA A 63 0.96 -10.86 15.76
N TRP A 64 1.53 -11.90 16.37
CA TRP A 64 1.17 -12.38 17.71
C TRP A 64 1.89 -11.67 18.84
N VAL A 65 2.77 -10.70 18.52
CA VAL A 65 3.51 -9.95 19.53
C VAL A 65 3.07 -8.49 19.43
N PRO A 66 2.29 -7.94 20.39
CA PRO A 66 1.60 -6.65 20.24
C PRO A 66 2.50 -5.45 19.86
N VAL A 67 3.66 -5.29 20.49
CA VAL A 67 4.54 -4.14 20.16
C VAL A 67 5.22 -4.35 18.80
N LEU A 68 5.56 -5.60 18.49
CA LEU A 68 6.23 -5.98 17.25
C LEU A 68 5.28 -5.95 16.06
N ASN A 69 4.02 -6.36 16.22
CA ASN A 69 3.04 -6.29 15.13
C ASN A 69 2.82 -4.83 14.71
N MET A 70 2.76 -3.91 15.66
CA MET A 70 2.57 -2.50 15.41
C MET A 70 3.84 -1.87 14.82
N TRP A 71 5.02 -2.31 15.29
CA TRP A 71 6.32 -1.93 14.72
C TRP A 71 6.38 -2.22 13.22
N GLU A 72 6.03 -3.45 12.83
CA GLU A 72 6.03 -3.88 11.42
C GLU A 72 4.98 -3.14 10.59
N LEU A 73 3.79 -2.85 11.16
CA LEU A 73 2.77 -2.05 10.47
C LEU A 73 3.24 -0.61 10.21
N PHE A 74 3.93 0.02 11.17
CA PHE A 74 4.56 1.33 10.96
C PHE A 74 5.66 1.26 9.90
N ALA A 75 6.52 0.23 9.95
CA ALA A 75 7.56 0.01 8.95
C ALA A 75 6.96 -0.12 7.54
N LEU A 76 5.93 -0.95 7.38
CA LEU A 76 5.18 -1.13 6.13
C LEU A 76 4.53 0.16 5.65
N ALA A 77 4.01 0.97 6.57
CA ALA A 77 3.43 2.28 6.27
C ALA A 77 4.49 3.34 5.87
N GLY A 78 5.77 2.99 5.78
CA GLY A 78 6.85 3.94 5.51
C GLY A 78 7.02 4.97 6.64
N MET A 79 6.60 4.62 7.85
CA MET A 79 6.78 5.42 9.06
C MET A 79 7.92 4.86 9.90
N ARG A 80 8.45 5.70 10.79
CA ARG A 80 9.49 5.28 11.74
C ARG A 80 8.91 4.20 12.70
N PRO A 81 9.45 2.98 12.74
CA PRO A 81 8.83 1.89 13.50
C PRO A 81 8.77 2.11 15.02
N TRP A 82 9.67 2.93 15.57
CA TRP A 82 9.70 3.25 17.01
C TRP A 82 8.42 3.88 17.54
N TRP A 83 7.54 4.41 16.65
CA TRP A 83 6.21 4.87 17.05
C TRP A 83 5.43 3.81 17.83
N SER A 84 5.61 2.51 17.57
CA SER A 84 4.97 1.47 18.37
C SER A 84 5.43 1.47 19.82
N VAL A 85 6.74 1.67 20.06
CA VAL A 85 7.33 1.75 21.40
C VAL A 85 6.91 3.04 22.09
N VAL A 86 6.83 4.16 21.37
CA VAL A 86 6.35 5.42 21.96
C VAL A 86 4.88 5.35 22.34
N LEU A 87 4.03 4.70 21.56
CA LEU A 87 2.64 4.51 21.95
C LEU A 87 2.50 3.53 23.12
N ALA A 88 3.19 2.39 23.09
CA ALA A 88 3.12 1.41 24.17
C ALA A 88 3.73 1.95 25.49
N GLY A 89 4.95 2.48 25.42
CA GLY A 89 5.65 3.08 26.56
C GLY A 89 4.99 4.37 27.04
N GLY A 90 4.46 5.19 26.12
CA GLY A 90 3.68 6.38 26.45
C GLY A 90 2.41 6.03 27.23
N ALA A 91 1.70 4.97 26.86
CA ALA A 91 0.52 4.51 27.60
C ALA A 91 0.90 4.06 29.02
N VAL A 92 2.01 3.33 29.18
CA VAL A 92 2.51 2.91 30.50
C VAL A 92 2.92 4.13 31.34
N LEU A 93 3.64 5.09 30.75
CA LEU A 93 4.03 6.32 31.44
C LEU A 93 2.80 7.14 31.86
N VAL A 94 1.82 7.30 30.97
CA VAL A 94 0.56 7.97 31.28
C VAL A 94 -0.17 7.25 32.41
N ALA A 95 -0.22 5.92 32.41
CA ALA A 95 -0.83 5.14 33.50
C ALA A 95 -0.12 5.39 34.85
N ILE A 96 1.22 5.44 34.87
CA ILE A 96 2.00 5.72 36.08
C ILE A 96 1.73 7.15 36.57
N VAL A 97 1.86 8.14 35.69
CA VAL A 97 1.67 9.56 36.02
C VAL A 97 0.24 9.81 36.51
N THR A 98 -0.76 9.29 35.82
CA THR A 98 -2.16 9.43 36.23
C THR A 98 -2.43 8.72 37.55
N GLY A 99 -1.85 7.54 37.79
CA GLY A 99 -1.95 6.85 39.08
C GLY A 99 -1.35 7.65 40.24
N VAL A 100 -0.19 8.28 40.04
CA VAL A 100 0.43 9.17 41.06
C VAL A 100 -0.44 10.39 41.32
N ILE A 101 -0.97 11.04 40.27
CA ILE A 101 -1.86 12.20 40.39
C ILE A 101 -3.14 11.83 41.13
N THR A 102 -3.80 10.73 40.75
CA THR A 102 -5.00 10.23 41.43
C THR A 102 -4.71 9.95 42.89
N GLY A 103 -3.61 9.25 43.20
CA GLY A 103 -3.22 8.94 44.59
C GLY A 103 -2.96 10.18 45.43
N ALA A 104 -2.24 11.18 44.89
CA ALA A 104 -1.98 12.44 45.57
C ALA A 104 -3.27 13.24 45.84
N LEU A 105 -4.16 13.33 44.85
CA LEU A 105 -5.44 14.04 44.98
C LEU A 105 -6.41 13.31 45.92
N ALA A 106 -6.46 11.99 45.89
CA ALA A 106 -7.22 11.20 46.85
C ALA A 106 -6.69 11.37 48.28
N GLY A 107 -5.36 11.43 48.46
CA GLY A 107 -4.74 11.73 49.74
C GLY A 107 -5.10 13.13 50.26
N ALA A 108 -5.08 14.13 49.38
CA ALA A 108 -5.52 15.49 49.71
C ALA A 108 -7.00 15.54 50.10
N ALA A 109 -7.86 14.79 49.41
CA ALA A 109 -9.28 14.68 49.74
C ALA A 109 -9.51 14.08 51.14
N LEU A 110 -8.78 13.01 51.48
CA LEU A 110 -8.85 12.39 52.81
C LEU A 110 -8.38 13.37 53.90
N ALA A 111 -7.28 14.09 53.67
CA ALA A 111 -6.77 15.08 54.61
C ALA A 111 -7.79 16.21 54.86
N ALA A 112 -8.38 16.76 53.80
CA ALA A 112 -9.42 17.78 53.89
C ALA A 112 -10.68 17.26 54.60
N GLY A 113 -11.05 15.99 54.37
CA GLY A 113 -12.13 15.32 55.06
C GLY A 113 -11.89 15.23 56.58
N PHE A 114 -10.68 14.85 56.99
CA PHE A 114 -10.31 14.81 58.41
C PHE A 114 -10.19 16.19 59.05
N SER A 115 -9.91 17.25 58.29
CA SER A 115 -9.89 18.63 58.79
C SER A 115 -11.25 19.32 58.79
N GLY A 116 -12.31 18.66 58.34
CA GLY A 116 -13.67 19.24 58.24
C GLY A 116 -13.89 20.16 57.05
N ASP A 117 -12.96 20.24 56.09
CA ASP A 117 -13.12 21.02 54.86
C ASP A 117 -13.81 20.17 53.79
N ALA A 118 -15.14 20.09 53.88
CA ALA A 118 -15.96 19.33 52.95
C ALA A 118 -15.84 19.83 51.49
N SER A 119 -15.69 21.15 51.30
CA SER A 119 -15.49 21.74 49.98
C SER A 119 -14.16 21.35 49.35
N GLY A 120 -13.07 21.42 50.11
CA GLY A 120 -11.75 20.99 49.67
C GLY A 120 -11.70 19.49 49.38
N ALA A 121 -12.35 18.67 50.22
CA ALA A 121 -12.45 17.23 50.00
C ALA A 121 -13.19 16.91 48.69
N LEU A 122 -14.34 17.53 48.44
CA LEU A 122 -15.11 17.34 47.21
C LEU A 122 -14.32 17.81 45.97
N ALA A 123 -13.66 18.96 46.05
CA ALA A 123 -12.83 19.48 44.96
C ALA A 123 -11.68 18.52 44.62
N ALA A 124 -11.00 17.97 45.62
CA ALA A 124 -9.90 17.04 45.44
C ALA A 124 -10.37 15.68 44.88
N VAL A 125 -11.51 15.14 45.33
CA VAL A 125 -12.13 13.94 44.73
C VAL A 125 -12.45 14.18 43.24
N THR A 126 -13.10 15.30 42.93
CA THR A 126 -13.46 15.66 41.55
C THR A 126 -12.23 15.76 40.66
N ALA A 127 -11.18 16.45 41.13
CA ALA A 127 -9.92 16.58 40.41
C ALA A 127 -9.24 15.22 40.19
N SER A 128 -9.35 14.28 41.13
CA SER A 128 -8.73 12.95 41.03
C SER A 128 -9.30 12.07 39.92
N VAL A 129 -10.48 12.43 39.38
CA VAL A 129 -11.10 11.79 38.22
C VAL A 129 -10.87 12.62 36.96
N VAL A 130 -11.15 13.93 37.02
CA VAL A 130 -11.13 14.81 35.84
C VAL A 130 -9.72 14.96 35.28
N VAL A 131 -8.71 15.22 36.13
CA VAL A 131 -7.35 15.49 35.66
C VAL A 131 -6.75 14.26 34.97
N PRO A 132 -6.76 13.05 35.57
CA PRO A 132 -6.36 11.82 34.88
C PRO A 132 -7.14 11.55 33.60
N GLY A 133 -8.46 11.75 33.61
CA GLY A 133 -9.31 11.55 32.45
C GLY A 133 -8.91 12.44 31.27
N LEU A 134 -8.62 13.72 31.51
CA LEU A 134 -8.14 14.64 30.48
C LEU A 134 -6.78 14.25 29.93
N ILE A 135 -5.86 13.78 30.78
CA ILE A 135 -4.55 13.28 30.34
C ILE A 135 -4.71 12.06 29.42
N TRP A 136 -5.56 11.10 29.81
CA TRP A 136 -5.87 9.94 28.97
C TRP A 136 -6.54 10.32 27.65
N LEU A 137 -7.47 11.28 27.66
CA LEU A 137 -8.11 11.78 26.44
C LEU A 137 -7.10 12.44 25.50
N ALA A 138 -6.19 13.27 26.02
CA ALA A 138 -5.15 13.89 25.21
C ALA A 138 -4.20 12.85 24.60
N PHE A 139 -3.78 11.85 25.39
CA PHE A 139 -2.96 10.75 24.90
C PHE A 139 -3.70 9.89 23.86
N ALA A 140 -4.98 9.58 24.08
CA ALA A 140 -5.79 8.82 23.14
C ALA A 140 -5.97 9.57 21.82
N ALA A 141 -6.24 10.88 21.86
CA ALA A 141 -6.33 11.71 20.65
C ALA A 141 -5.01 11.70 19.86
N PHE A 142 -3.87 11.83 20.55
CA PHE A 142 -2.55 11.72 19.94
C PHE A 142 -2.34 10.34 19.29
N ALA A 143 -2.63 9.26 20.02
CA ALA A 143 -2.49 7.89 19.53
C ALA A 143 -3.38 7.64 18.29
N VAL A 144 -4.62 8.13 18.30
CA VAL A 144 -5.55 8.05 17.16
C VAL A 144 -5.00 8.78 15.94
N VAL A 145 -4.43 9.98 16.09
CA VAL A 145 -3.82 10.72 14.97
C VAL A 145 -2.65 9.94 14.37
N VAL A 146 -1.76 9.40 15.20
CA VAL A 146 -0.62 8.59 14.74
C VAL A 146 -1.11 7.31 14.05
N HIS A 147 -2.10 6.63 14.62
CA HIS A 147 -2.70 5.43 14.05
C HIS A 147 -3.41 5.70 12.72
N ALA A 148 -4.18 6.78 12.61
CA ALA A 148 -4.84 7.20 11.38
C ALA A 148 -3.84 7.53 10.26
N LYS A 149 -2.74 8.21 10.60
CA LYS A 149 -1.64 8.47 9.64
C LYS A 149 -1.01 7.17 9.14
N MET A 150 -0.77 6.21 10.03
CA MET A 150 -0.27 4.88 9.66
C MET A 150 -1.25 4.16 8.72
N LEU A 151 -2.53 4.10 9.09
CA LEU A 151 -3.57 3.45 8.29
C LEU A 151 -3.78 4.11 6.92
N ALA A 152 -3.68 5.43 6.82
CA ALA A 152 -3.77 6.15 5.55
C ALA A 152 -2.61 5.78 4.61
N ARG A 153 -1.38 5.73 5.14
CA ARG A 153 -0.21 5.32 4.35
C ARG A 153 -0.28 3.85 3.95
N LEU A 154 -0.66 2.98 4.88
CA LEU A 154 -0.80 1.55 4.64
C LEU A 154 -1.94 1.26 3.64
N GLY A 155 -3.07 1.95 3.79
CA GLY A 155 -4.21 1.88 2.88
C GLY A 155 -3.81 2.21 1.44
N ARG A 156 -3.03 3.27 1.22
CA ARG A 156 -2.47 3.59 -0.11
C ARG A 156 -1.61 2.46 -0.68
N GLY A 157 -0.79 1.80 0.15
CA GLY A 157 0.00 0.62 -0.25
C GLY A 157 -0.84 -0.61 -0.64
N PHE A 158 -2.09 -0.68 -0.21
CA PHE A 158 -3.08 -1.71 -0.61
C PHE A 158 -4.07 -1.21 -1.68
N GLY A 159 -3.94 0.03 -2.17
CA GLY A 159 -4.89 0.64 -3.11
C GLY A 159 -6.25 0.99 -2.50
N LEU A 160 -6.31 1.21 -1.18
CA LEU A 160 -7.52 1.50 -0.42
C LEU A 160 -7.69 3.00 -0.17
N GLY A 161 -8.91 3.51 -0.35
CA GLY A 161 -9.24 4.93 -0.17
C GLY A 161 -9.42 5.36 1.30
N ARG A 162 -9.67 6.67 1.50
CA ARG A 162 -9.78 7.30 2.83
C ARG A 162 -10.86 6.69 3.74
N GLY A 163 -11.97 6.19 3.20
CA GLY A 163 -13.02 5.53 3.99
C GLY A 163 -12.51 4.29 4.75
N PHE A 164 -11.48 3.64 4.22
CA PHE A 164 -10.85 2.50 4.85
C PHE A 164 -9.99 2.88 6.07
N VAL A 165 -9.53 4.14 6.15
CA VAL A 165 -8.84 4.67 7.34
C VAL A 165 -9.82 4.80 8.51
N VAL A 166 -11.02 5.32 8.26
CA VAL A 166 -12.06 5.45 9.28
C VAL A 166 -12.44 4.08 9.83
N LEU A 167 -12.61 3.09 8.94
CA LEU A 167 -12.85 1.71 9.35
C LEU A 167 -11.70 1.17 10.21
N GLY A 168 -10.44 1.44 9.83
CA GLY A 168 -9.28 1.01 10.61
C GLY A 168 -9.20 1.65 11.99
N VAL A 169 -9.53 2.94 12.12
CA VAL A 169 -9.52 3.65 13.41
C VAL A 169 -10.64 3.17 14.34
N LEU A 170 -11.85 2.97 13.82
CA LEU A 170 -13.01 2.58 14.62
C LEU A 170 -13.10 1.07 14.86
N LEU A 171 -12.67 0.27 13.88
CA LEU A 171 -12.81 -1.18 13.90
C LEU A 171 -11.58 -1.85 13.25
N PHE A 172 -10.44 -1.66 13.88
CA PHE A 172 -9.15 -2.19 13.43
C PHE A 172 -9.16 -3.71 13.13
N PRO A 173 -9.80 -4.58 13.94
CA PRO A 173 -9.88 -6.01 13.61
C PRO A 173 -10.63 -6.32 12.31
N ALA A 174 -11.69 -5.59 12.00
CA ALA A 174 -12.43 -5.76 10.74
C ALA A 174 -11.60 -5.25 9.56
N TRP A 175 -10.93 -4.11 9.71
CA TRP A 175 -9.98 -3.61 8.74
C TRP A 175 -8.91 -4.66 8.42
N ALA A 176 -8.26 -5.21 9.45
CA ALA A 176 -7.21 -6.23 9.30
C ALA A 176 -7.76 -7.50 8.64
N SER A 177 -9.00 -7.87 8.93
CA SER A 177 -9.65 -9.04 8.34
C SER A 177 -9.87 -8.87 6.83
N ILE A 178 -10.38 -7.72 6.42
CA ILE A 178 -10.65 -7.43 5.00
C ILE A 178 -9.34 -7.31 4.23
N VAL A 179 -8.31 -6.67 4.78
CA VAL A 179 -7.00 -6.59 4.12
C VAL A 179 -6.32 -7.96 4.10
N GLY A 180 -6.37 -8.71 5.20
CA GLY A 180 -5.68 -9.98 5.36
C GLY A 180 -6.26 -11.09 4.50
N TRP A 181 -7.59 -11.28 4.53
CA TRP A 181 -8.27 -12.36 3.80
C TRP A 181 -8.97 -11.90 2.52
N GLY A 182 -9.19 -10.59 2.33
CA GLY A 182 -9.90 -10.09 1.16
C GLY A 182 -9.03 -9.98 -0.10
N ALA A 183 -9.61 -9.38 -1.14
CA ALA A 183 -8.99 -9.16 -2.44
C ALA A 183 -7.79 -8.18 -2.49
N PRO A 184 -7.64 -7.18 -1.59
CA PRO A 184 -6.54 -6.21 -1.69
C PRO A 184 -5.18 -6.90 -1.72
N ARG A 185 -4.33 -6.46 -2.66
CA ARG A 185 -2.96 -6.93 -2.84
C ARG A 185 -2.00 -5.83 -2.43
N TRP A 186 -0.86 -6.23 -1.89
CA TRP A 186 0.20 -5.29 -1.57
C TRP A 186 0.83 -4.76 -2.86
N ILE A 187 0.74 -3.46 -3.09
CA ILE A 187 1.30 -2.76 -4.26
C ILE A 187 2.70 -2.23 -3.94
N GLY A 188 2.99 -2.01 -2.65
CA GLY A 188 4.25 -1.46 -2.16
C GLY A 188 4.12 0.03 -1.81
N PRO A 189 5.13 0.59 -1.11
CA PRO A 189 5.21 2.03 -0.90
C PRO A 189 5.45 2.71 -2.25
N ARG A 190 4.53 3.58 -2.65
CA ARG A 190 4.74 4.49 -3.79
C ARG A 190 6.00 5.34 -3.52
N ARG A 191 6.99 5.25 -4.40
CA ARG A 191 8.30 5.94 -4.27
C ARG A 191 8.21 7.38 -4.78
N ASP A 192 7.25 8.14 -4.26
CA ASP A 192 7.00 9.52 -4.72
C ASP A 192 7.60 10.53 -3.73
N GLN A 193 8.24 10.07 -2.64
CA GLN A 193 8.72 10.91 -1.54
C GLN A 193 10.03 10.41 -0.92
N GLU A 194 11.01 10.10 -1.76
CA GLU A 194 12.41 10.16 -1.31
C GLU A 194 13.01 11.39 -2.00
N PRO A 195 13.20 12.53 -1.30
CA PRO A 195 14.16 13.50 -1.79
C PRO A 195 15.46 12.72 -1.89
N ALA A 196 16.08 12.68 -3.07
CA ALA A 196 17.36 12.04 -3.30
C ALA A 196 18.40 12.64 -2.34
N LEU A 197 18.48 12.10 -1.12
CA LEU A 197 19.29 12.63 -0.04
C LEU A 197 20.71 12.05 -0.08
N PHE A 198 20.93 11.10 -0.99
CA PHE A 198 22.24 10.65 -1.43
C PHE A 198 22.19 10.55 -2.94
N GLY A 199 22.92 11.43 -3.61
CA GLY A 199 23.04 11.42 -5.06
C GLY A 199 23.53 10.05 -5.50
N ASP A 200 22.72 9.38 -6.32
CA ASP A 200 23.29 8.51 -7.33
C ASP A 200 24.17 9.41 -8.19
N VAL A 201 25.48 9.25 -8.02
CA VAL A 201 26.45 9.78 -8.96
C VAL A 201 26.07 9.20 -10.31
N ALA A 202 25.51 10.03 -11.17
CA ALA A 202 25.33 9.72 -12.57
C ALA A 202 26.69 9.27 -13.11
N GLU A 203 26.84 7.97 -13.38
CA GLU A 203 27.99 7.46 -14.10
C GLU A 203 27.97 8.14 -15.48
N PRO A 204 29.00 8.92 -15.85
CA PRO A 204 28.98 9.66 -17.10
C PRO A 204 28.96 8.67 -18.26
N ALA A 205 27.96 8.84 -19.13
CA ALA A 205 27.79 8.08 -20.36
C ALA A 205 29.12 8.03 -21.14
N ARG A 206 29.65 6.81 -21.35
CA ARG A 206 30.77 6.61 -22.27
C ARG A 206 30.33 6.96 -23.69
N PRO A 207 31.07 7.79 -24.42
CA PRO A 207 30.73 8.14 -25.78
C PRO A 207 30.85 6.91 -26.70
N ALA A 208 29.85 6.75 -27.56
CA ALA A 208 29.80 5.76 -28.61
C ALA A 208 30.81 6.11 -29.72
N ALA A 209 32.02 5.57 -29.62
CA ALA A 209 32.95 5.50 -30.74
C ALA A 209 33.57 4.09 -30.75
N ASP A 210 33.30 3.39 -31.85
CA ASP A 210 33.94 2.17 -32.38
C ASP A 210 32.92 1.11 -32.80
N ARG A 211 32.08 1.50 -33.76
CA ARG A 211 31.53 0.57 -34.75
C ARG A 211 32.25 0.84 -36.07
N ALA A 212 33.19 -0.04 -36.43
CA ALA A 212 33.35 -0.64 -37.77
C ALA A 212 34.77 -1.18 -37.97
N ALA A 213 34.92 -2.50 -38.12
CA ALA A 213 35.70 -3.15 -39.19
C ALA A 213 35.75 -4.69 -39.04
N GLY A 214 35.21 -5.40 -40.04
CA GLY A 214 35.79 -6.61 -40.66
C GLY A 214 35.97 -7.92 -39.88
N ALA A 215 35.17 -8.94 -40.25
CA ALA A 215 35.31 -10.38 -39.92
C ALA A 215 36.52 -11.06 -40.65
N PRO A 216 36.94 -12.36 -40.43
CA PRO A 216 36.10 -13.55 -40.17
C PRO A 216 36.61 -14.69 -39.21
N VAL A 217 35.62 -15.44 -38.69
CA VAL A 217 35.47 -16.85 -38.23
C VAL A 217 36.68 -17.81 -38.06
N ALA A 218 36.82 -18.43 -36.87
CA ALA A 218 36.79 -19.90 -36.60
C ALA A 218 36.94 -20.26 -35.08
N PRO A 219 36.48 -21.45 -34.60
CA PRO A 219 36.05 -21.67 -33.21
C PRO A 219 37.05 -22.45 -32.35
N THR A 220 37.21 -22.14 -31.04
CA THR A 220 37.85 -23.05 -30.08
C THR A 220 37.46 -22.76 -28.61
N ALA A 221 36.97 -23.83 -27.96
CA ALA A 221 37.07 -24.24 -26.55
C ALA A 221 36.43 -23.43 -25.40
N ALA A 222 35.86 -24.22 -24.48
CA ALA A 222 35.17 -23.90 -23.24
C ALA A 222 36.07 -23.22 -22.15
N PRO A 223 35.47 -22.52 -21.17
CA PRO A 223 36.21 -21.83 -20.11
C PRO A 223 36.58 -22.75 -18.92
N PRO A 224 37.76 -22.57 -18.28
CA PRO A 224 38.08 -23.23 -17.02
C PRO A 224 37.59 -22.43 -15.80
N ALA A 225 37.34 -23.15 -14.71
CA ALA A 225 36.79 -22.70 -13.44
C ALA A 225 37.75 -21.79 -12.63
N ALA A 226 37.15 -20.92 -11.81
CA ALA A 226 37.83 -19.96 -10.93
C ALA A 226 38.48 -20.62 -9.69
N PRO A 227 39.65 -20.13 -9.20
CA PRO A 227 40.28 -20.60 -7.97
C PRO A 227 39.61 -20.08 -6.69
N GLY A 228 39.45 -20.96 -5.70
CA GLY A 228 38.91 -20.69 -4.38
C GLY A 228 39.90 -20.02 -3.41
N VAL A 229 39.33 -19.30 -2.43
CA VAL A 229 39.99 -18.56 -1.36
C VAL A 229 40.26 -19.50 -0.16
N PRO A 230 41.45 -19.52 0.47
CA PRO A 230 41.68 -20.34 1.66
C PRO A 230 41.22 -19.64 2.94
N ALA A 231 40.51 -20.38 3.80
CA ALA A 231 40.10 -19.99 5.15
C ALA A 231 41.22 -20.29 6.17
N SER A 232 41.50 -19.34 7.08
CA SER A 232 42.49 -19.49 8.15
C SER A 232 41.92 -20.19 9.40
N ALA A 233 42.81 -20.97 10.00
CA ALA A 233 42.69 -21.92 11.11
C ALA A 233 41.93 -21.45 12.37
N ALA A 234 41.13 -22.37 12.93
CA ALA A 234 40.69 -22.36 14.32
C ALA A 234 41.46 -23.42 15.13
N PHE A 235 41.77 -23.05 16.36
CA PHE A 235 42.56 -23.73 17.40
C PHE A 235 42.26 -25.22 17.63
N ALA A 236 43.31 -26.02 17.82
CA ALA A 236 43.28 -27.39 18.32
C ALA A 236 43.93 -27.49 19.72
N PRO A 237 43.46 -28.35 20.64
CA PRO A 237 44.24 -28.75 21.82
C PRO A 237 45.02 -30.05 21.55
N ALA A 238 46.23 -30.14 22.10
CA ALA A 238 47.18 -31.24 21.93
C ALA A 238 46.88 -32.45 22.85
N PRO A 239 47.23 -33.69 22.45
CA PRO A 239 47.08 -34.88 23.29
C PRO A 239 48.39 -35.29 24.00
N PHE A 240 48.27 -35.82 25.22
CA PHE A 240 49.35 -36.56 25.89
C PHE A 240 49.20 -38.06 25.58
N GLY A 241 50.34 -38.69 25.24
CA GLY A 241 50.39 -40.02 24.62
C GLY A 241 50.69 -41.20 25.54
N GLY A 242 50.91 -42.34 24.89
CA GLY A 242 51.59 -43.51 25.44
C GLY A 242 50.95 -44.85 25.05
N GLY A 243 51.68 -45.68 24.28
CA GLY A 243 51.64 -47.14 24.43
C GLY A 243 51.17 -48.01 23.25
N ALA A 244 52.16 -48.53 22.49
CA ALA A 244 52.30 -49.87 21.91
C ALA A 244 51.14 -50.63 21.21
N ALA A 245 51.40 -51.08 19.97
CA ALA A 245 50.65 -52.11 19.24
C ALA A 245 50.98 -53.54 19.76
N PRO A 246 50.11 -54.56 19.58
CA PRO A 246 50.14 -55.33 18.32
C PRO A 246 48.80 -55.96 17.83
N THR A 247 48.79 -56.28 16.53
CA THR A 247 48.12 -57.38 15.80
C THR A 247 46.62 -57.71 15.95
N ALA A 248 45.95 -57.59 14.80
CA ALA A 248 45.08 -58.55 14.12
C ALA A 248 43.80 -59.10 14.81
N ASP A 249 42.75 -59.03 13.98
CA ASP A 249 41.53 -59.83 13.95
C ASP A 249 40.26 -59.28 14.63
N ALA A 250 39.14 -59.56 13.96
CA ALA A 250 37.74 -59.26 14.27
C ALA A 250 37.19 -57.86 13.94
N ALA A 251 36.30 -57.84 12.94
CA ALA A 251 35.40 -56.74 12.62
C ALA A 251 34.43 -56.42 13.79
N PRO A 252 34.20 -55.14 14.14
CA PRO A 252 33.13 -54.74 15.05
C PRO A 252 31.85 -54.35 14.29
N PRO A 253 30.68 -54.45 14.94
CA PRO A 253 29.36 -54.39 14.30
C PRO A 253 28.97 -52.96 13.90
N ALA A 254 28.02 -52.86 12.97
CA ALA A 254 27.36 -51.61 12.60
C ALA A 254 26.89 -50.83 13.84
N PRO A 255 27.05 -49.49 13.88
CA PRO A 255 26.56 -48.71 15.00
C PRO A 255 25.05 -48.88 15.13
N ALA A 256 24.64 -49.24 16.34
CA ALA A 256 23.26 -49.34 16.75
C ALA A 256 22.51 -48.04 16.41
N SER A 257 21.29 -48.24 15.91
CA SER A 257 20.26 -47.23 15.70
C SER A 257 20.24 -46.24 16.86
N SER A 258 20.65 -45.00 16.60
CA SER A 258 20.51 -43.92 17.57
C SER A 258 19.02 -43.72 17.81
N ALA A 259 18.64 -43.85 19.08
CA ALA A 259 17.30 -43.68 19.58
C ALA A 259 16.62 -42.44 18.94
N ALA A 260 15.42 -42.66 18.40
CA ALA A 260 14.57 -41.60 17.90
C ALA A 260 14.36 -40.56 19.00
N ASN A 261 14.73 -39.31 18.72
CA ASN A 261 14.39 -38.19 19.58
C ASN A 261 12.85 -38.06 19.63
N PRO A 262 12.20 -38.19 20.81
CA PRO A 262 10.74 -38.12 20.93
C PRO A 262 10.15 -36.74 20.61
N TRP A 263 11.00 -35.73 20.40
CA TRP A 263 10.62 -34.38 19.95
C TRP A 263 11.08 -34.04 18.52
N ALA A 264 11.49 -35.01 17.72
CA ALA A 264 11.67 -34.78 16.29
C ALA A 264 10.29 -34.63 15.61
N PRO A 265 10.06 -33.56 14.82
CA PRO A 265 8.86 -33.45 14.00
C PRO A 265 8.80 -34.65 13.03
N PRO A 266 7.60 -35.18 12.72
CA PRO A 266 7.48 -36.29 11.78
C PRO A 266 8.06 -35.86 10.42
N PRO A 267 8.76 -36.76 9.71
CA PRO A 267 9.24 -36.43 8.37
C PRO A 267 8.04 -36.07 7.49
N PRO A 268 8.17 -35.08 6.59
CA PRO A 268 7.11 -34.78 5.65
C PRO A 268 6.80 -36.04 4.82
N PRO A 269 5.54 -36.26 4.40
CA PRO A 269 5.24 -37.33 3.48
C PRO A 269 6.16 -37.18 2.25
N ALA A 270 6.83 -38.27 1.88
CA ALA A 270 7.60 -38.30 0.64
C ALA A 270 6.63 -38.03 -0.51
N TYR A 271 6.65 -36.79 -1.02
CA TYR A 271 6.01 -36.49 -2.28
C TYR A 271 6.73 -37.34 -3.33
N ALA A 272 5.99 -38.28 -3.92
CA ALA A 272 6.41 -38.87 -5.19
C ALA A 272 6.76 -37.70 -6.12
N ALA A 273 7.95 -37.77 -6.73
CA ALA A 273 8.37 -36.79 -7.72
C ALA A 273 7.23 -36.62 -8.75
N PRO A 274 6.90 -35.38 -9.16
CA PRO A 274 5.86 -35.18 -10.15
C PRO A 274 6.28 -35.93 -11.42
N SER A 275 5.48 -36.92 -11.81
CA SER A 275 5.59 -37.56 -13.12
C SER A 275 5.58 -36.46 -14.17
N ALA A 276 6.54 -36.53 -15.10
CA ALA A 276 6.63 -35.61 -16.23
C ALA A 276 5.26 -35.43 -16.90
N PRO A 277 4.89 -34.20 -17.32
CA PRO A 277 3.62 -33.98 -17.96
C PRO A 277 3.53 -34.83 -19.24
N ALA A 278 2.45 -35.60 -19.35
CA ALA A 278 2.10 -36.29 -20.58
C ALA A 278 2.00 -35.27 -21.73
N PRO A 279 2.43 -35.62 -22.95
CA PRO A 279 2.36 -34.72 -24.10
C PRO A 279 0.90 -34.30 -24.32
N SER A 280 0.68 -33.00 -24.50
CA SER A 280 -0.64 -32.42 -24.79
C SER A 280 -1.21 -33.03 -26.08
N PRO A 281 -2.53 -33.35 -26.16
CA PRO A 281 -3.13 -33.78 -27.41
C PRO A 281 -3.04 -32.65 -28.44
N GLN A 282 -2.53 -32.95 -29.63
CA GLN A 282 -2.58 -32.04 -30.77
C GLN A 282 -4.05 -31.72 -31.12
N PRO A 283 -4.38 -30.49 -31.56
CA PRO A 283 -5.71 -30.17 -32.06
C PRO A 283 -5.98 -30.97 -33.34
N GLN A 284 -6.99 -31.85 -33.31
CA GLN A 284 -7.51 -32.45 -34.54
C GLN A 284 -8.28 -31.41 -35.36
N PRO A 285 -8.18 -31.40 -36.70
CA PRO A 285 -8.99 -30.54 -37.55
C PRO A 285 -10.45 -31.01 -37.51
N HIS A 286 -11.39 -30.10 -37.26
CA HIS A 286 -12.83 -30.38 -37.41
C HIS A 286 -13.29 -30.08 -38.86
N PRO A 287 -14.19 -30.90 -39.44
CA PRO A 287 -14.73 -30.69 -40.78
C PRO A 287 -15.73 -29.51 -40.85
N PRO A 288 -15.95 -28.91 -42.03
CA PRO A 288 -16.86 -27.76 -42.17
C PRO A 288 -18.32 -28.22 -42.12
N ALA A 289 -19.09 -27.69 -41.17
CA ALA A 289 -20.54 -27.85 -41.12
C ALA A 289 -21.25 -26.67 -41.81
N ALA A 290 -22.26 -27.02 -42.60
CA ALA A 290 -23.01 -26.17 -43.53
C ALA A 290 -23.87 -25.08 -42.86
N ALA A 291 -24.25 -24.10 -43.70
CA ALA A 291 -24.95 -22.84 -43.46
C ALA A 291 -26.31 -22.90 -42.73
N PRO A 292 -26.77 -21.72 -42.25
CA PRO A 292 -28.15 -21.31 -42.46
C PRO A 292 -28.32 -19.92 -43.12
N ALA A 293 -29.21 -19.91 -44.12
CA ALA A 293 -30.14 -18.89 -44.63
C ALA A 293 -29.89 -17.36 -44.51
N GLN A 294 -30.07 -16.71 -45.64
CA GLN A 294 -30.11 -15.26 -45.93
C GLN A 294 -31.37 -14.56 -45.38
N GLN A 295 -31.23 -13.28 -44.98
CA GLN A 295 -32.27 -12.23 -45.02
C GLN A 295 -31.61 -10.82 -45.15
N PRO A 296 -32.32 -9.78 -45.64
CA PRO A 296 -31.86 -8.94 -46.75
C PRO A 296 -31.29 -7.57 -46.35
N ALA A 297 -30.50 -7.01 -47.27
CA ALA A 297 -29.84 -5.71 -47.19
C ALA A 297 -30.81 -4.51 -47.17
N PRO A 298 -30.48 -3.39 -46.48
CA PRO A 298 -31.08 -2.10 -46.73
C PRO A 298 -30.42 -1.41 -47.95
N VAL A 299 -31.29 -0.88 -48.79
CA VAL A 299 -31.08 -0.17 -50.06
C VAL A 299 -30.26 1.13 -49.93
N ALA A 300 -29.40 1.34 -50.92
CA ALA A 300 -28.63 2.54 -51.15
C ALA A 300 -29.47 3.65 -51.82
N HIS A 301 -29.25 4.91 -51.42
CA HIS A 301 -29.67 6.09 -52.17
C HIS A 301 -28.50 6.66 -52.97
N PRO A 302 -28.71 7.09 -54.23
CA PRO A 302 -27.66 7.60 -55.10
C PRO A 302 -27.45 9.11 -54.90
N ALA A 303 -26.20 9.55 -54.86
CA ALA A 303 -25.82 10.95 -55.03
C ALA A 303 -25.32 11.16 -56.46
N ALA A 304 -26.03 12.01 -57.19
CA ALA A 304 -25.72 12.46 -58.54
C ALA A 304 -24.63 13.54 -58.53
N ALA A 305 -23.74 13.52 -59.53
CA ALA A 305 -23.43 14.67 -60.39
C ALA A 305 -22.15 14.43 -61.21
N SER A 306 -22.26 14.48 -62.55
CA SER A 306 -21.24 15.04 -63.45
C SER A 306 -21.74 15.07 -64.89
N VAL A 307 -22.01 16.27 -65.44
CA VAL A 307 -21.89 16.58 -66.88
C VAL A 307 -21.55 18.06 -67.08
N ALA A 308 -20.65 18.32 -68.05
CA ALA A 308 -20.29 19.57 -68.74
C ALA A 308 -19.39 20.57 -67.97
N GLY A 309 -18.37 21.22 -68.53
CA GLY A 309 -17.80 21.34 -69.89
C GLY A 309 -16.71 22.45 -69.87
N ILE A 310 -15.66 22.32 -70.69
CA ILE A 310 -14.44 23.19 -70.88
C ILE A 310 -14.86 24.47 -71.68
N PRO A 311 -14.19 25.69 -71.72
CA PRO A 311 -12.75 25.89 -71.97
C PRO A 311 -11.98 27.18 -71.53
N ALA A 312 -10.65 27.12 -71.78
CA ALA A 312 -9.68 28.20 -72.07
C ALA A 312 -9.21 29.07 -70.88
N ALA A 313 -7.95 29.53 -70.75
CA ALA A 313 -6.84 29.66 -71.69
C ALA A 313 -5.49 29.53 -70.94
N SER A 314 -4.44 29.32 -71.73
CA SER A 314 -3.02 29.39 -71.40
C SER A 314 -2.60 30.68 -70.69
N ASP A 315 -1.77 30.58 -69.67
CA ASP A 315 -0.51 31.32 -69.62
C ASP A 315 0.48 30.75 -68.60
N GLU A 316 1.74 30.91 -68.96
CA GLU A 316 2.97 30.42 -68.36
C GLU A 316 3.22 30.98 -66.95
N LEU A 317 3.86 30.18 -66.08
CA LEU A 317 5.05 30.50 -65.26
C LEU A 317 5.08 29.77 -63.90
N ASP A 318 6.27 29.22 -63.66
CA ASP A 318 6.89 28.80 -62.40
C ASP A 318 6.44 27.50 -61.71
N GLU A 319 7.29 26.48 -61.96
CA GLU A 319 7.64 25.43 -61.01
C GLU A 319 7.92 26.01 -59.61
N ARG A 320 6.95 25.90 -58.71
CA ARG A 320 7.22 25.82 -57.27
C ARG A 320 6.45 24.66 -56.68
N THR A 321 7.21 23.63 -56.36
CA THR A 321 6.87 22.51 -55.49
C THR A 321 5.97 22.97 -54.32
N VAL A 322 4.65 22.76 -54.44
CA VAL A 322 3.76 22.84 -53.28
C VAL A 322 3.92 21.53 -52.53
N LEU A 323 4.96 21.48 -51.69
CA LEU A 323 4.95 20.63 -50.52
C LEU A 323 3.68 21.01 -49.76
N ALA A 324 2.67 20.14 -49.80
CA ALA A 324 1.61 20.14 -48.81
C ALA A 324 2.32 19.98 -47.47
N ALA A 325 2.61 21.09 -46.81
CA ALA A 325 3.06 21.12 -45.44
C ALA A 325 1.94 20.43 -44.65
N ARG A 326 2.12 19.13 -44.38
CA ARG A 326 1.37 18.45 -43.33
C ARG A 326 1.60 19.33 -42.12
N ARG A 327 0.57 20.10 -41.76
CA ARG A 327 0.57 20.95 -40.58
C ARG A 327 0.86 20.00 -39.42
N ALA A 328 2.10 20.00 -38.95
CA ALA A 328 2.49 19.19 -37.81
C ALA A 328 1.54 19.58 -36.67
N PRO A 329 1.02 18.61 -35.89
CA PRO A 329 0.20 18.94 -34.74
C PRO A 329 1.00 19.89 -33.85
N ALA A 330 0.43 21.05 -33.57
CA ALA A 330 1.13 22.14 -32.89
C ALA A 330 1.49 21.80 -31.44
N ALA A 331 0.89 20.75 -30.88
CA ALA A 331 1.21 20.20 -29.58
C ALA A 331 0.93 18.71 -29.52
N THR A 332 1.65 18.02 -28.63
CA THR A 332 1.44 16.61 -28.29
C THR A 332 1.20 16.47 -26.80
N LEU A 333 0.32 15.54 -26.43
CA LEU A 333 -0.04 15.21 -25.07
C LEU A 333 0.47 13.81 -24.73
N ARG A 334 1.32 13.70 -23.71
CA ARG A 334 1.77 12.43 -23.16
C ARG A 334 0.82 11.98 -22.05
N LEU A 335 0.25 10.79 -22.21
CA LEU A 335 -0.67 10.15 -21.28
C LEU A 335 0.11 9.36 -20.20
N PRO A 336 -0.55 8.96 -19.08
CA PRO A 336 0.10 8.23 -17.99
C PRO A 336 0.76 6.91 -18.41
N GLY A 337 0.20 6.23 -19.41
CA GLY A 337 0.76 5.00 -19.99
C GLY A 337 1.97 5.23 -20.93
N GLY A 338 2.46 6.47 -21.05
CA GLY A 338 3.56 6.84 -21.94
C GLY A 338 3.15 7.05 -23.41
N GLN A 339 1.91 6.74 -23.78
CA GLN A 339 1.37 7.02 -25.12
C GLN A 339 1.30 8.53 -25.36
N THR A 340 1.74 8.98 -26.54
CA THR A 340 1.62 10.38 -26.97
C THR A 340 0.48 10.54 -27.98
N VAL A 341 -0.41 11.48 -27.72
CA VAL A 341 -1.55 11.84 -28.57
C VAL A 341 -1.30 13.21 -29.19
N ALA A 342 -1.45 13.32 -30.50
CA ALA A 342 -1.38 14.60 -31.20
C ALA A 342 -2.64 15.44 -30.89
N LEU A 343 -2.45 16.71 -30.53
CA LEU A 343 -3.55 17.65 -30.37
C LEU A 343 -3.84 18.29 -31.73
N THR A 344 -4.96 17.91 -32.35
CA THR A 344 -5.32 18.32 -33.70
C THR A 344 -6.41 19.39 -33.73
N GLY A 345 -7.20 19.51 -32.66
CA GLY A 345 -8.21 20.55 -32.48
C GLY A 345 -7.78 21.66 -31.51
N ASP A 346 -8.48 22.80 -31.55
CA ASP A 346 -8.23 23.93 -30.62
C ASP A 346 -8.89 23.72 -29.24
N ALA A 347 -9.70 22.67 -29.09
CA ALA A 347 -10.28 22.25 -27.82
C ALA A 347 -10.14 20.72 -27.67
N VAL A 348 -9.77 20.26 -26.47
CA VAL A 348 -9.53 18.85 -26.17
C VAL A 348 -10.12 18.52 -24.82
N VAL A 349 -11.04 17.56 -24.76
CA VAL A 349 -11.66 17.11 -23.52
C VAL A 349 -10.95 15.86 -23.01
N LEU A 350 -10.58 15.88 -21.73
CA LEU A 350 -9.82 14.84 -21.05
C LEU A 350 -10.68 14.16 -19.99
N GLY A 351 -10.53 12.85 -19.85
CA GLY A 351 -11.22 12.07 -18.84
C GLY A 351 -11.16 10.57 -19.09
N ARG A 352 -11.66 9.74 -18.18
CA ARG A 352 -11.64 8.27 -18.36
C ARG A 352 -12.59 7.78 -19.46
N ASN A 353 -13.70 8.51 -19.65
CA ASN A 353 -14.69 8.26 -20.69
C ASN A 353 -15.37 9.60 -21.00
N PRO A 354 -14.65 10.51 -21.67
CA PRO A 354 -15.06 11.88 -21.80
C PRO A 354 -16.18 12.01 -22.83
N LEU A 355 -17.19 12.77 -22.48
CA LEU A 355 -18.17 13.30 -23.42
C LEU A 355 -17.80 14.76 -23.70
N ALA A 356 -17.81 15.15 -24.98
CA ALA A 356 -17.62 16.54 -25.37
C ALA A 356 -18.71 17.41 -24.71
N PRO A 357 -18.32 18.44 -23.93
CA PRO A 357 -19.28 19.28 -23.23
C PRO A 357 -19.99 20.24 -24.20
N ASP A 358 -21.19 20.70 -23.85
CA ASP A 358 -22.03 21.53 -24.72
C ASP A 358 -21.39 22.87 -25.12
N ASP A 359 -20.45 23.37 -24.32
CA ASP A 359 -19.66 24.59 -24.57
C ASP A 359 -18.49 24.37 -25.55
N ALA A 360 -18.21 23.12 -25.92
CA ALA A 360 -17.19 22.73 -26.90
C ALA A 360 -17.55 21.40 -27.61
N PRO A 361 -18.60 21.34 -28.44
CA PRO A 361 -19.07 20.10 -29.08
C PRO A 361 -18.08 19.52 -30.11
N ALA A 362 -17.17 20.37 -30.62
CA ALA A 362 -16.10 19.96 -31.54
C ALA A 362 -14.79 19.57 -30.82
N ALA A 363 -14.79 19.47 -29.48
CA ALA A 363 -13.60 19.13 -28.73
C ALA A 363 -13.09 17.72 -29.09
N GLN A 364 -11.79 17.61 -29.32
CA GLN A 364 -11.13 16.32 -29.49
C GLN A 364 -11.26 15.53 -28.18
N VAL A 365 -11.83 14.33 -28.24
CA VAL A 365 -12.01 13.47 -27.07
C VAL A 365 -10.74 12.65 -26.86
N VAL A 366 -10.10 12.81 -25.70
CA VAL A 366 -8.93 12.01 -25.32
C VAL A 366 -9.23 11.26 -24.03
N SER A 367 -9.33 9.94 -24.16
CA SER A 367 -9.51 9.05 -23.03
C SER A 367 -8.19 8.85 -22.30
N VAL A 368 -8.18 9.15 -21.01
CA VAL A 368 -7.06 8.93 -20.11
C VAL A 368 -7.30 7.61 -19.38
N ASP A 369 -6.48 6.61 -19.68
CA ASP A 369 -6.52 5.35 -18.95
C ASP A 369 -5.90 5.56 -17.57
N ASP A 370 -6.75 5.48 -16.56
CA ASP A 370 -6.37 5.63 -15.17
C ASP A 370 -6.84 4.40 -14.39
N ALA A 371 -5.87 3.51 -14.13
CA ALA A 371 -6.08 2.30 -13.36
C ALA A 371 -6.61 2.57 -11.93
N THR A 372 -6.36 3.76 -11.39
CA THR A 372 -6.80 4.17 -10.05
C THR A 372 -8.23 4.75 -10.03
N ARG A 373 -8.83 4.99 -11.21
CA ARG A 373 -10.18 5.56 -11.39
C ARG A 373 -10.40 6.90 -10.66
N THR A 374 -9.34 7.65 -10.41
CA THR A 374 -9.35 9.02 -9.88
C THR A 374 -9.71 10.04 -10.96
N VAL A 375 -9.50 9.74 -12.24
CA VAL A 375 -9.95 10.59 -13.34
C VAL A 375 -11.48 10.47 -13.51
N SER A 376 -12.21 11.58 -13.40
CA SER A 376 -13.64 11.69 -13.75
C SER A 376 -13.93 11.25 -15.20
N LYS A 377 -15.19 10.96 -15.51
CA LYS A 377 -15.60 10.56 -16.88
C LYS A 377 -15.22 11.66 -17.88
N THR A 378 -15.71 12.86 -17.65
CA THR A 378 -15.26 14.13 -18.23
C THR A 378 -14.59 14.91 -17.09
N HIS A 379 -13.31 15.22 -17.20
CA HIS A 379 -12.51 15.76 -16.08
C HIS A 379 -12.08 17.20 -16.34
N ALA A 380 -11.45 17.46 -17.48
CA ALA A 380 -10.90 18.76 -17.80
C ALA A 380 -11.03 19.08 -19.28
N LEU A 381 -11.04 20.37 -19.60
CA LEU A 381 -11.04 20.90 -20.96
C LEU A 381 -9.76 21.68 -21.20
N LEU A 382 -8.97 21.25 -22.19
CA LEU A 382 -7.88 22.04 -22.74
C LEU A 382 -8.42 22.93 -23.86
N ARG A 383 -8.05 24.21 -23.84
CA ARG A 383 -8.33 25.16 -24.93
C ARG A 383 -7.05 25.84 -25.37
N ARG A 384 -6.85 25.90 -26.68
CA ARG A 384 -5.73 26.61 -27.30
C ARG A 384 -6.02 28.11 -27.33
N THR A 385 -5.06 28.90 -26.88
CA THR A 385 -5.09 30.37 -26.92
C THR A 385 -3.89 30.89 -27.73
N PRO A 386 -3.86 32.20 -28.09
CA PRO A 386 -2.68 32.78 -28.73
C PRO A 386 -1.40 32.74 -27.89
N GLN A 387 -1.51 32.56 -26.57
CA GLN A 387 -0.40 32.55 -25.61
C GLN A 387 0.02 31.13 -25.20
N GLY A 388 -0.62 30.09 -25.75
CA GLY A 388 -0.39 28.68 -25.40
C GLY A 388 -1.67 27.97 -24.98
N TRP A 389 -1.54 26.83 -24.32
CA TRP A 389 -2.68 26.04 -23.84
C TRP A 389 -3.18 26.49 -22.48
N THR A 390 -4.48 26.41 -22.29
CA THR A 390 -5.15 26.63 -21.01
C THR A 390 -5.97 25.40 -20.64
N ILE A 391 -6.08 25.11 -19.35
CA ILE A 391 -6.84 24.00 -18.81
C ILE A 391 -7.92 24.52 -17.86
N THR A 392 -9.13 23.97 -17.98
CA THR A 392 -10.27 24.27 -17.13
C THR A 392 -10.77 22.98 -16.50
N ASP A 393 -10.95 22.97 -15.17
CA ASP A 393 -11.61 21.86 -14.49
C ASP A 393 -13.12 21.84 -14.80
N LEU A 394 -13.65 20.67 -15.18
CA LEU A 394 -15.07 20.48 -15.51
C LEU A 394 -15.82 19.86 -14.32
N ALA A 395 -15.64 20.45 -13.13
CA ALA A 395 -16.21 19.98 -11.87
C ALA A 395 -15.81 18.52 -11.56
N SER A 396 -14.52 18.23 -11.67
CA SER A 396 -14.01 16.90 -11.38
C SER A 396 -14.07 16.58 -9.88
N THR A 397 -14.05 15.29 -9.52
CA THR A 397 -14.10 14.89 -8.10
C THR A 397 -12.77 15.06 -7.38
N ASN A 398 -11.66 15.08 -8.12
CA ASN A 398 -10.31 15.07 -7.55
C ASN A 398 -9.45 16.26 -7.98
N GLY A 399 -10.00 17.19 -8.78
CA GLY A 399 -9.33 18.43 -9.15
C GLY A 399 -8.28 18.29 -10.26
N VAL A 400 -7.87 19.45 -10.77
CA VAL A 400 -6.81 19.63 -11.76
C VAL A 400 -5.67 20.43 -11.13
N PHE A 401 -4.43 19.98 -11.33
CA PHE A 401 -3.22 20.63 -10.82
C PHE A 401 -2.21 20.84 -11.94
N VAL A 402 -1.50 21.97 -11.98
CA VAL A 402 -0.54 22.31 -13.05
C VAL A 402 0.89 22.34 -12.48
N GLY A 403 1.84 21.68 -13.15
CA GLY A 403 3.22 21.57 -12.68
C GLY A 403 3.31 20.79 -11.35
N GLU A 404 4.21 21.25 -10.48
CA GLU A 404 4.40 20.70 -9.12
C GLU A 404 3.56 21.43 -8.05
N SER A 405 2.64 22.34 -8.44
CA SER A 405 1.86 23.11 -7.48
C SER A 405 0.80 22.24 -6.80
N GLU A 406 0.68 22.36 -5.47
CA GLU A 406 -0.42 21.74 -4.70
C GLU A 406 -1.74 22.53 -4.80
N ASP A 407 -1.73 23.69 -5.47
CA ASP A 407 -2.91 24.54 -5.66
C ASP A 407 -3.81 24.00 -6.78
N GLU A 408 -5.07 23.73 -6.43
CA GLU A 408 -6.08 23.26 -7.38
C GLU A 408 -6.50 24.40 -8.32
N VAL A 409 -6.59 24.09 -9.62
CA VAL A 409 -7.03 25.04 -10.65
C VAL A 409 -8.50 25.40 -10.41
N THR A 410 -8.71 26.60 -9.87
CA THR A 410 -10.05 27.17 -9.68
C THR A 410 -10.41 28.04 -10.90
N GLY A 411 -11.06 27.43 -11.90
CA GLY A 411 -11.42 28.10 -13.16
C GLY A 411 -10.51 27.68 -14.31
N THR A 412 -9.88 28.65 -14.98
CA THR A 412 -8.99 28.40 -16.13
C THR A 412 -7.56 28.80 -15.78
N ALA A 413 -6.61 27.91 -16.00
CA ALA A 413 -5.18 28.15 -15.78
C ALA A 413 -4.35 27.90 -17.06
N PRO A 414 -3.25 28.63 -17.29
CA PRO A 414 -2.30 28.30 -18.34
C PRO A 414 -1.58 26.98 -18.01
N VAL A 415 -1.30 26.17 -19.02
CA VAL A 415 -0.61 24.88 -18.86
C VAL A 415 0.49 24.72 -19.90
N SER A 416 1.70 24.42 -19.42
CA SER A 416 2.86 24.11 -20.23
C SER A 416 3.67 23.03 -19.52
N GLY A 417 3.93 21.90 -20.17
CA GLY A 417 4.62 20.78 -19.53
C GLY A 417 3.67 19.91 -18.68
N LEU A 418 4.09 19.61 -17.45
CA LEU A 418 3.42 18.64 -16.59
C LEU A 418 2.11 19.18 -15.99
N PHE A 419 1.09 18.35 -15.89
CA PHE A 419 -0.13 18.62 -15.13
C PHE A 419 -0.79 17.31 -14.69
N HIS A 420 -1.64 17.39 -13.67
CA HIS A 420 -2.30 16.24 -13.07
C HIS A 420 -3.83 16.37 -13.15
N LEU A 421 -4.48 15.26 -13.47
CA LEU A 421 -5.93 15.07 -13.38
C LEU A 421 -6.21 14.02 -12.31
N GLY A 422 -6.59 14.43 -11.10
CA GLY A 422 -6.52 13.53 -9.94
C GLY A 422 -5.10 12.96 -9.76
N ASP A 423 -4.95 11.63 -9.78
CA ASP A 423 -3.64 10.95 -9.65
C ASP A 423 -2.95 10.73 -11.02
N ALA A 424 -3.61 11.04 -12.15
CA ALA A 424 -3.05 10.82 -13.48
C ALA A 424 -2.10 11.96 -13.88
N GLU A 425 -0.85 11.62 -14.18
CA GLU A 425 0.16 12.54 -14.70
C GLU A 425 0.10 12.64 -16.23
N LEU A 426 -0.01 13.87 -16.75
CA LEU A 426 0.00 14.16 -18.17
C LEU A 426 1.03 15.26 -18.45
N ALA A 427 1.61 15.25 -19.64
CA ALA A 427 2.51 16.32 -20.06
C ALA A 427 2.13 16.83 -21.45
N ILE A 428 1.97 18.15 -21.57
CA ILE A 428 1.79 18.82 -22.85
C ILE A 428 3.11 19.40 -23.35
N SER A 429 3.48 19.09 -24.58
CA SER A 429 4.64 19.65 -25.26
C SER A 429 4.20 20.32 -26.55
N GLU A 430 4.53 21.60 -26.70
CA GLU A 430 4.36 22.33 -27.97
C GLU A 430 5.52 22.01 -28.91
N ALA A 431 5.26 22.02 -30.22
CA ALA A 431 6.22 21.67 -31.26
C ALA A 431 7.14 22.82 -31.67
#